data_AF-A0A1F8ESX3-F1
#
_entry.id   AF-A0A1F8ESX3-F1
#
_cell.length_a   1.000
_cell.length_b   1.000
_cell.length_c   1.000
_cell.angle_alpha   90.00
_cell.angle_beta   90.00
_cell.angle_gamma   90.00
#
_symmetry.space_group_name_H-M   'P 1'
#
loop_
_entity.id
_entity.type
_entity.pdbx_description
1 polymer ?
#
loop_
_entity_poly.entity_id
_entity_poly.type
_entity_poly.pdbx_seq_one_letter_code
_entity_poly.pdbx_strand_id
1 'polypeptide(L)'
;MDIDELKKLLKNSTAVLVLDNGEPSYVILDYNSYKALILKEKEVKINNIEKPASGNGKERGEEREILERINKDILAIKNEIENEEKAIGANTEN
;
A
#
# COMPACT_ATOMS: atom_id res chain seq x y z
N MET A 1 24.82 -4.73 -18.66
CA MET A 1 23.67 -4.40 -19.53
C MET A 1 23.81 -2.95 -19.96
N ASP A 2 23.67 -2.66 -21.25
CA ASP A 2 23.72 -1.29 -21.77
C ASP A 2 22.37 -0.59 -21.53
N ILE A 3 22.41 0.61 -20.94
CA ILE A 3 21.23 1.40 -20.60
C ILE A 3 20.49 1.88 -21.87
N ASP A 4 21.20 2.14 -22.97
CA ASP A 4 20.58 2.66 -24.19
C ASP A 4 19.85 1.57 -24.94
N GLU A 5 20.36 0.34 -24.91
CA GLU A 5 19.67 -0.84 -25.43
C GLU A 5 18.41 -1.14 -24.62
N LEU A 6 18.51 -1.09 -23.29
CA LEU A 6 17.35 -1.23 -22.39
C LEU A 6 16.27 -0.17 -22.68
N LYS A 7 16.66 1.09 -22.86
CA LYS A 7 15.73 2.18 -23.21
C LYS A 7 15.06 1.94 -24.57
N LYS A 8 15.75 1.38 -25.55
CA LYS A 8 15.16 1.01 -26.85
C LYS A 8 14.12 -0.10 -26.69
N LEU A 9 14.39 -1.12 -25.86
CA LEU A 9 13.45 -2.21 -25.58
C LEU A 9 12.18 -1.70 -24.89
N LEU A 10 12.32 -0.81 -23.90
CA LEU A 10 11.20 -0.19 -23.19
C LEU A 10 10.33 0.72 -24.07
N LYS A 11 10.89 1.36 -25.10
CA LYS A 11 10.09 2.17 -26.04
C LYS A 11 9.12 1.34 -26.88
N ASN A 12 9.46 0.09 -27.14
CA ASN A 12 8.70 -0.80 -28.01
C ASN A 12 7.91 -1.86 -27.24
N SER A 13 8.07 -1.95 -25.92
CA SER A 13 7.52 -3.01 -25.08
C SER A 13 6.94 -2.44 -23.79
N THR A 14 5.86 -3.04 -23.28
CA THR A 14 5.23 -2.63 -22.02
C THR A 14 6.07 -2.98 -20.78
N ALA A 15 6.88 -4.04 -20.87
CA ALA A 15 7.72 -4.51 -19.77
C ALA A 15 8.95 -5.25 -20.32
N VAL A 16 10.05 -5.24 -19.57
CA VAL A 16 11.24 -6.04 -19.86
C VAL A 16 11.50 -6.97 -18.68
N LEU A 17 11.55 -8.28 -18.93
CA LEU A 17 11.93 -9.28 -17.94
C LEU A 17 13.43 -9.55 -18.04
N VAL A 18 14.17 -9.34 -16.95
CA VAL A 18 15.59 -9.66 -16.87
C VAL A 18 15.76 -11.03 -16.26
N LEU A 19 16.51 -11.88 -16.95
CA LEU A 19 16.86 -13.23 -16.52
C LEU A 19 18.32 -13.25 -16.05
N ASP A 20 18.59 -13.93 -14.94
CA ASP A 20 19.93 -14.30 -14.50
C ASP A 20 20.06 -15.82 -14.56
N ASN A 21 21.02 -16.33 -15.33
CA ASN A 21 21.20 -17.77 -15.60
C ASN A 21 19.94 -18.50 -16.10
N GLY A 22 19.07 -17.80 -16.83
CA GLY A 22 17.81 -18.35 -17.34
C GLY A 22 16.64 -18.28 -16.36
N GLU A 23 16.87 -17.81 -15.13
CA GLU A 23 15.82 -17.61 -14.13
C GLU A 23 15.39 -16.13 -14.05
N PRO A 24 14.08 -15.86 -13.90
CA PRO A 24 13.56 -14.51 -13.67
C PRO A 24 14.21 -13.84 -12.46
N SER A 25 14.84 -12.69 -12.67
CA SER A 25 15.43 -11.90 -11.58
C SER A 25 14.56 -10.69 -11.24
N TYR A 26 14.29 -9.80 -12.21
CA TYR A 26 13.47 -8.62 -12.01
C TYR A 26 12.76 -8.15 -13.29
N VAL A 27 11.65 -7.44 -13.11
CA VAL A 27 10.88 -6.82 -14.20
C VAL A 27 11.09 -5.32 -14.17
N ILE A 28 11.37 -4.75 -15.33
CA ILE A 28 11.51 -3.31 -15.54
C ILE A 28 10.24 -2.82 -16.23
N LEU A 29 9.60 -1.83 -15.62
CA LEU A 29 8.39 -1.16 -16.10
C LEU A 29 8.66 0.33 -16.22
N ASP A 30 7.94 0.99 -17.11
CA ASP A 30 7.82 2.44 -17.01
C ASP A 30 7.03 2.84 -15.76
N TYR A 31 7.28 4.06 -15.30
CA TYR A 31 6.69 4.55 -14.05
C TYR A 31 5.16 4.64 -14.09
N ASN A 32 4.56 5.00 -15.23
CA ASN A 32 3.12 5.11 -15.34
C ASN A 32 2.45 3.74 -15.29
N SER A 33 3.05 2.74 -15.95
CA SER A 33 2.62 1.35 -15.89
C SER A 33 2.71 0.79 -14.47
N TYR A 34 3.82 1.03 -13.77
CA TYR A 34 3.97 0.66 -12.35
C TYR A 34 2.90 1.33 -11.47
N LYS A 35 2.73 2.65 -11.61
CA LYS A 35 1.75 3.43 -10.84
C LYS A 35 0.32 2.92 -11.08
N ALA A 36 -0.02 2.58 -12.33
CA ALA A 36 -1.34 2.04 -12.67
C ALA A 36 -1.60 0.67 -12.03
N LEU A 37 -0.58 -0.19 -11.88
CA LEU A 37 -0.72 -1.48 -11.21
C LEU A 37 -1.00 -1.30 -9.72
N ILE A 38 -0.21 -0.47 -9.04
CA ILE A 38 -0.38 -0.23 -7.59
C ILE A 38 -1.69 0.49 -7.28
N LEU A 39 -2.14 1.39 -8.15
CA LEU A 39 -3.43 2.06 -7.98
C LEU A 39 -4.61 1.12 -8.26
N LYS A 40 -4.48 0.18 -9.21
CA LYS A 40 -5.53 -0.81 -9.51
C LYS A 40 -5.74 -1.84 -8.40
N GLU A 41 -4.69 -2.21 -7.66
CA GLU A 41 -4.84 -3.10 -6.51
C GLU A 41 -5.74 -2.52 -5.40
N LYS A 42 -6.01 -1.20 -5.41
CA LYS A 42 -6.95 -0.55 -4.48
C LYS A 42 -8.42 -0.53 -4.94
N GLU A 43 -8.75 -0.94 -6.17
CA GLU A 43 -10.14 -1.05 -6.62
C GLU A 43 -10.62 -2.51 -6.54
N VAL A 44 -11.07 -2.92 -5.34
CA VAL A 44 -11.83 -4.17 -5.19
C VAL A 44 -13.15 -4.02 -5.94
N LYS A 45 -13.24 -4.58 -7.14
CA LYS A 45 -14.51 -4.69 -7.87
C LYS A 45 -15.38 -5.75 -7.20
N ILE A 46 -16.26 -5.32 -6.31
CA ILE A 46 -17.34 -6.14 -5.77
C ILE A 46 -18.38 -6.33 -6.88
N ASN A 47 -18.23 -7.39 -7.68
CA ASN A 47 -19.28 -7.84 -8.58
C ASN A 47 -20.33 -8.61 -7.79
N ASN A 48 -21.19 -7.91 -7.06
CA ASN A 48 -22.43 -8.52 -6.57
C ASN A 48 -23.49 -8.40 -7.65
N ILE A 49 -23.83 -9.55 -8.22
CA ILE A 49 -25.05 -9.76 -9.00
C ILE A 49 -26.24 -9.46 -8.05
N GLU A 50 -27.30 -8.90 -8.64
CA GLU A 50 -28.65 -8.65 -8.08
C GLU A 50 -28.93 -7.24 -7.51
N LYS A 51 -29.54 -6.40 -8.36
CA LYS A 51 -30.45 -5.30 -7.98
C LYS A 51 -31.72 -5.90 -7.34
N PRO A 52 -32.59 -5.13 -6.63
CA PRO A 52 -32.51 -3.70 -6.23
C PRO A 52 -32.93 -3.41 -4.76
N ALA A 53 -32.45 -2.33 -4.13
CA ALA A 53 -33.25 -1.42 -3.28
C ALA A 53 -32.39 -0.38 -2.51
N SER A 54 -32.75 0.89 -2.69
CA SER A 54 -32.77 1.99 -1.71
C SER A 54 -32.02 1.82 -0.36
N GLY A 55 -31.05 2.70 -0.09
CA GLY A 55 -30.53 2.88 1.28
C GLY A 55 -29.18 3.60 1.43
N ASN A 56 -29.05 4.85 0.96
CA ASN A 56 -27.93 5.72 1.37
C ASN A 56 -28.05 6.04 2.87
N GLY A 57 -27.21 5.44 3.73
CA GLY A 57 -27.11 5.89 5.13
C GLY A 57 -26.34 5.01 6.12
N LYS A 58 -26.18 3.71 5.86
CA LYS A 58 -25.61 2.78 6.87
C LYS A 58 -24.08 2.64 6.79
N GLU A 59 -23.52 2.56 5.58
CA GLU A 59 -22.08 2.34 5.36
C GLU A 59 -21.20 3.51 5.84
N ARG A 60 -21.73 4.75 5.81
CA ARG A 60 -21.01 5.95 6.29
C ARG A 60 -20.88 6.01 7.82
N GLY A 61 -21.72 5.26 8.55
CA GLY A 61 -21.64 5.16 10.01
C GLY A 61 -20.55 4.19 10.45
N GLU A 62 -20.45 3.04 9.79
CA GLU A 62 -19.47 2.00 10.08
C GLU A 62 -18.04 2.47 9.74
N GLU A 63 -17.85 3.20 8.63
CA GLU A 63 -16.56 3.82 8.30
C GLU A 63 -16.12 4.84 9.37
N ARG A 64 -17.05 5.64 9.91
CA ARG A 64 -16.75 6.61 10.97
C ARG A 64 -16.36 5.93 12.27
N GLU A 65 -17.06 4.87 12.65
CA GLU A 65 -16.73 4.09 13.85
C GLU A 65 -15.34 3.45 13.74
N ILE A 66 -14.99 2.92 12.57
CA ILE A 66 -13.66 2.36 12.32
C ILE A 66 -12.59 3.44 12.43
N LEU A 67 -12.82 4.63 11.86
CA LEU A 67 -11.87 5.75 11.95
C LEU A 67 -11.71 6.26 13.40
N GLU A 68 -12.79 6.32 14.17
CA GLU A 68 -12.74 6.70 15.59
C GLU A 68 -11.96 5.66 16.41
N ARG A 69 -12.17 4.37 16.14
CA ARG A 69 -11.42 3.29 16.80
C ARG A 69 -9.93 3.37 16.49
N ILE A 70 -9.57 3.55 15.22
CA ILE A 70 -8.18 3.71 14.79
C ILE A 70 -7.52 4.90 15.48
N ASN A 71 -8.20 6.04 15.56
CA ASN A 71 -7.65 7.23 16.22
C ASN A 71 -7.42 7.00 17.72
N LYS A 72 -8.32 6.28 18.39
CA LYS A 72 -8.18 5.92 19.80
C LYS A 72 -7.00 4.96 20.02
N ASP A 73 -6.86 3.97 19.17
CA ASP A 73 -5.76 3.00 19.24
C ASP A 73 -4.41 3.69 19.01
N ILE A 74 -4.32 4.62 18.05
CA ILE A 74 -3.13 5.45 17.82
C ILE A 74 -2.75 6.25 19.08
N LEU A 75 -3.72 6.86 19.77
CA LEU A 75 -3.45 7.62 20.99
C LEU A 75 -2.98 6.72 22.14
N ALA A 76 -3.56 5.53 22.28
CA ALA A 76 -3.13 4.57 23.29
C ALA A 76 -1.67 4.13 23.07
N ILE A 77 -1.33 3.78 21.83
CA ILE A 77 0.04 3.39 21.45
C ILE A 77 1.02 4.55 21.67
N LYS A 78 0.66 5.79 21.32
CA LYS A 78 1.52 6.95 21.57
C LYS A 78 1.82 7.15 23.06
N ASN A 79 0.80 7.01 23.91
CA ASN A 79 0.98 7.12 25.36
C ASN A 79 1.83 5.97 25.92
N GLU A 80 1.65 4.75 25.40
CA GLU A 80 2.47 3.59 25.80
C GLU A 80 3.94 3.80 25.44
N ILE A 81 4.22 4.26 24.21
CA ILE A 81 5.58 4.61 23.76
C ILE A 81 6.17 5.73 24.64
N GLU A 82 5.43 6.80 24.93
CA GLU A 82 5.92 7.90 25.78
C GLU A 82 6.26 7.41 27.21
N ASN A 83 5.46 6.49 27.75
CA ASN A 83 5.73 5.90 29.06
C ASN A 83 6.96 4.98 29.05
N GLU A 84 7.13 4.18 28.00
CA GLU A 84 8.33 3.36 27.81
C GLU A 84 9.59 4.21 27.65
N GLU A 85 9.53 5.28 26.85
CA GLU A 85 10.65 6.21 26.66
C GLU A 85 11.00 6.93 27.97
N LYS A 86 10.01 7.34 28.78
CA LYS A 86 10.25 7.91 30.12
C LYS A 86 10.86 6.89 31.07
N ALA A 87 10.40 5.64 31.05
CA ALA A 87 10.94 4.57 31.89
C ALA A 87 12.39 4.21 31.50
N ILE A 88 12.71 4.24 30.21
CA ILE A 88 14.07 4.03 29.70
C ILE A 88 14.95 5.22 30.09
N GLY A 89 14.48 6.46 29.86
CA GLY A 89 15.20 7.67 30.24
C GLY A 89 15.54 7.74 31.73
N ALA A 90 14.59 7.38 32.61
CA ALA A 90 14.77 7.40 34.06
C ALA A 90 15.75 6.32 34.59
N ASN A 91 15.97 5.23 33.84
CA ASN A 91 16.88 4.15 34.25
C ASN A 91 18.34 4.37 33.80
N THR A 92 18.62 5.40 33.00
CA THR A 92 19.99 5.73 32.52
C THR A 92 20.71 6.79 33.33
N GLU A 93 20.06 7.40 34.34
CA GLU A 93 20.63 8.46 35.20
C GLU A 93 20.91 8.05 36.65
N ASN A 94 21.00 6.74 36.97
CA ASN A 94 21.46 6.24 38.28
C ASN A 94 22.84 5.55 38.17
#